data_AF-A0AAV4UE54-F1
#
_entry.id   AF-A0AAV4UE54-F1
#
_cell.length_a   1.000
_cell.length_b   1.000
_cell.length_c   1.000
_cell.angle_alpha   90.00
_cell.angle_beta   90.00
_cell.angle_gamma   90.00
#
_symmetry.space_group_name_H-M   'P 1'
#
loop_
_entity.id
_entity.type
_entity.pdbx_description
1 polymer ?
#
loop_
_entity_poly.entity_id
_entity_poly.type
_entity_poly.pdbx_seq_one_letter_code
_entity_poly.pdbx_strand_id
1 'polypeptide(L)'
;MTVSYQYDVASSTSGGFIRLLFRWRGSIWKLVYVEMSLFTAAYFTLTMLYRFLFSESQKKIFERIVFLCSTFMDLIPLSFVLGFYVSFIATRWWNQYTAIPWPDKDRRDGSSTKADPHEVPEPGPNSCPQVHQHGCQEKISDQRTRCRSRFHDKIRIGDVKLSPINGI
;
A
#
# COMPACT_ATOMS: atom_id res chain seq x y z
N MET A 1 14.23 -9.84 -8.45
CA MET A 1 14.54 -10.22 -7.06
C MET A 1 13.78 -9.30 -6.13
N THR A 2 13.13 -9.86 -5.11
CA THR A 2 12.52 -9.10 -4.01
C THR A 2 13.60 -8.37 -3.23
N VAL A 3 13.37 -7.09 -2.93
CA VAL A 3 14.30 -6.24 -2.18
C VAL A 3 13.72 -6.08 -0.78
N SER A 4 14.41 -6.59 0.24
CA SER A 4 14.00 -6.50 1.65
C SER A 4 14.53 -5.21 2.28
N TYR A 5 13.64 -4.28 2.62
CA TYR A 5 13.95 -2.98 3.25
C TYR A 5 13.48 -2.87 4.70
N GLN A 6 12.99 -3.99 5.28
CA GLN A 6 12.39 -4.03 6.62
C GLN A 6 13.34 -3.54 7.73
N TYR A 7 14.64 -3.83 7.60
CA TYR A 7 15.65 -3.44 8.60
C TYR A 7 15.94 -1.93 8.59
N ASP A 8 15.97 -1.30 7.41
CA ASP A 8 16.22 0.13 7.25
C ASP A 8 15.05 1.00 7.76
N VAL A 9 13.84 0.44 7.85
CA VAL A 9 12.60 1.12 8.32
C VAL A 9 12.37 0.92 9.83
N ALA A 10 13.04 -0.04 10.46
CA ALA A 10 12.84 -0.35 11.87
C ALA A 10 13.31 0.76 12.84
N SER A 11 14.20 1.64 12.40
CA SER A 11 14.64 2.82 13.16
C SER A 11 13.88 4.07 12.72
N SER A 12 13.17 4.73 13.64
CA SER A 12 12.36 5.93 13.37
C SER A 12 13.21 7.21 13.21
N THR A 13 14.35 7.11 12.52
CA THR A 13 15.15 8.28 12.18
C THR A 13 14.42 9.06 11.07
N SER A 14 14.22 10.37 11.25
CA SER A 14 13.51 11.23 10.28
C SER A 14 14.08 11.19 8.85
N GLY A 15 15.37 10.85 8.69
CA GLY A 15 16.04 10.67 7.39
C GLY A 15 15.95 9.26 6.78
N GLY A 16 15.35 8.28 7.45
CA GLY A 16 15.28 6.88 6.97
C GLY A 16 14.45 6.73 5.70
N PHE A 17 13.31 7.40 5.62
CA PHE A 17 12.42 7.34 4.45
C PHE A 17 13.03 8.00 3.20
N ILE A 18 13.68 9.16 3.36
CA ILE A 18 14.37 9.86 2.27
C ILE A 18 15.49 8.98 1.68
N ARG A 19 16.23 8.26 2.52
CA ARG A 19 17.25 7.29 2.06
C ARG A 19 16.66 6.14 1.24
N LEU A 20 15.42 5.74 1.49
CA LEU A 20 14.73 4.71 0.70
C LEU A 20 14.26 5.23 -0.66
N LEU A 21 13.75 6.47 -0.71
CA LEU A 21 13.32 7.10 -1.97
C LEU A 21 14.45 7.22 -2.99
N PHE A 22 15.67 7.56 -2.54
CA PHE A 22 16.84 7.76 -3.40
C PHE A 22 17.67 6.49 -3.68
N ARG A 23 17.29 5.33 -3.15
CA ARG A 23 18.01 4.07 -3.42
C ARG A 23 17.78 3.64 -4.88
N TRP A 24 18.83 3.35 -5.67
CA TRP A 24 18.67 3.01 -7.09
C TRP A 24 18.09 1.61 -7.39
N ARG A 25 18.43 0.61 -6.57
CA ARG A 25 18.06 -0.80 -6.86
C ARG A 25 16.61 -1.08 -6.48
N GLY A 26 15.75 -1.26 -7.47
CA GLY A 26 14.32 -1.56 -7.28
C GLY A 26 13.46 -0.35 -6.92
N SER A 27 13.96 0.86 -7.12
CA SER A 27 13.19 2.08 -6.85
C SER A 27 12.20 2.41 -7.96
N ILE A 28 11.16 3.12 -7.56
CA ILE A 28 10.10 3.66 -8.42
C ILE A 28 10.68 4.51 -9.55
N TRP A 29 11.82 5.19 -9.34
CA TRP A 29 12.49 5.97 -10.37
C TRP A 29 12.88 5.12 -11.58
N LYS A 30 13.33 3.87 -11.37
CA LYS A 30 13.69 2.98 -12.48
C LYS A 30 12.47 2.52 -13.28
N LEU A 31 11.28 2.56 -12.71
CA LEU A 31 10.03 2.26 -13.41
C LEU A 31 9.48 3.50 -14.13
N VAL A 32 9.56 4.67 -13.49
CA VAL A 32 8.91 5.91 -13.93
C VAL A 32 9.78 6.74 -14.88
N TYR A 33 11.12 6.55 -14.91
CA TYR A 33 11.99 7.42 -15.71
C TYR A 33 11.69 7.39 -17.21
N VAL A 34 11.31 6.24 -17.77
CA VAL A 34 10.97 6.12 -19.19
C VAL A 34 9.75 6.97 -19.51
N GLU A 35 8.68 6.81 -18.73
CA GLU A 35 7.43 7.56 -18.90
C GLU A 35 7.63 9.07 -18.74
N MET A 36 8.42 9.50 -17.73
CA MET A 36 8.73 10.91 -17.50
C MET A 36 9.56 11.50 -18.64
N SER A 37 10.52 10.75 -19.17
CA SER A 37 11.34 11.19 -20.30
C SER A 37 10.51 11.31 -21.58
N LEU A 38 9.60 10.36 -21.84
CA LEU A 38 8.68 10.37 -22.96
C LEU A 38 7.71 11.54 -22.89
N PHE A 39 7.11 11.78 -21.72
CA PHE A 39 6.23 12.91 -21.48
C PHE A 39 6.92 14.25 -21.71
N THR A 40 8.14 14.38 -21.18
CA THR A 40 8.97 15.58 -21.34
C THR A 40 9.32 15.82 -22.81
N ALA A 41 9.75 14.78 -23.52
CA ALA A 41 10.08 14.86 -24.94
C ALA A 41 8.86 15.26 -25.80
N ALA A 42 7.69 14.69 -25.54
CA ALA A 42 6.45 15.05 -26.22
C ALA A 42 6.06 16.51 -25.97
N TYR A 43 6.16 16.98 -24.72
CA TYR A 43 5.87 18.37 -24.34
C TYR A 43 6.82 19.36 -25.04
N PHE A 44 8.12 19.07 -25.05
CA PHE A 44 9.09 19.88 -25.79
C PHE A 44 8.80 19.89 -27.28
N THR A 45 8.45 18.73 -27.85
CA THR A 45 8.10 18.63 -29.28
C THR A 45 6.90 19.51 -29.61
N LEU A 46 5.81 19.46 -28.83
CA LEU A 46 4.65 20.32 -29.02
C LEU A 46 5.00 21.81 -28.90
N THR A 47 5.85 22.16 -27.94
CA THR A 47 6.32 23.53 -27.76
C THR A 47 7.13 24.03 -28.96
N MET A 48 8.00 23.18 -29.51
CA MET A 48 8.79 23.50 -30.70
C MET A 48 7.91 23.62 -31.95
N LEU A 49 6.94 22.72 -32.12
CA LEU A 49 5.96 22.79 -33.22
C LEU A 49 5.14 24.09 -33.16
N TYR A 50 4.66 24.48 -31.98
CA TYR A 50 3.89 25.72 -31.79
C TYR A 50 4.73 26.97 -32.11
N ARG A 51 6.01 27.00 -31.72
CA ARG A 51 6.91 28.14 -31.96
C ARG A 51 7.41 28.25 -33.40
N PHE A 52 7.74 27.13 -34.05
CA PHE A 52 8.46 27.15 -35.32
C PHE A 52 7.61 26.77 -36.54
N LEU A 53 6.54 25.99 -36.39
CA LEU A 53 5.76 25.48 -37.53
C LEU A 53 4.37 26.10 -37.67
N PHE A 54 3.73 26.54 -36.58
CA PHE A 54 2.34 26.98 -36.63
C PHE A 54 2.16 28.42 -37.12
N SER A 55 1.28 28.61 -38.10
CA SER A 55 0.80 29.93 -38.54
C SER A 55 -0.26 30.49 -37.58
N GLU A 56 -0.49 31.81 -37.62
CA GLU A 56 -1.39 32.54 -36.70
C GLU A 56 -2.83 31.99 -36.66
N SER A 57 -3.36 31.51 -37.79
CA SER A 57 -4.67 30.87 -37.84
C SER A 57 -4.71 29.52 -37.12
N GLN A 58 -3.64 28.73 -37.23
CA GLN A 58 -3.52 27.41 -36.63
C GLN A 58 -3.31 27.52 -35.11
N LYS A 59 -2.57 28.53 -34.63
CA LYS A 59 -2.37 28.78 -33.20
C LYS A 59 -3.68 28.95 -32.45
N LYS A 60 -4.63 29.71 -33.01
CA LYS A 60 -5.97 29.92 -32.43
C LYS A 60 -6.80 28.63 -32.33
N ILE A 61 -6.57 27.68 -33.22
CA ILE A 61 -7.23 26.36 -33.17
C ILE A 61 -6.60 25.51 -32.07
N PHE A 62 -5.26 25.52 -31.99
CA PHE A 62 -4.52 24.80 -30.94
C PHE A 62 -4.90 25.28 -29.54
N GLU A 63 -5.02 26.59 -29.32
CA GLU A 63 -5.45 27.16 -28.04
C GLU A 63 -6.83 26.64 -27.59
N ARG A 64 -7.78 26.51 -28.52
CA ARG A 64 -9.10 25.92 -28.22
C ARG A 64 -9.00 24.45 -27.84
N ILE A 65 -8.11 23.68 -28.47
CA ILE A 65 -7.90 22.27 -28.15
C ILE A 65 -7.27 22.13 -26.76
N VAL A 66 -6.27 22.95 -26.43
CA VAL A 66 -5.62 22.94 -25.11
C VAL A 66 -6.62 23.31 -24.02
N PHE A 67 -7.43 24.35 -24.26
CA PHE A 67 -8.50 24.74 -23.34
C PHE A 67 -9.50 23.59 -23.09
N LEU A 68 -9.93 22.93 -24.16
CA LEU A 68 -10.82 21.77 -24.07
C LEU A 68 -10.20 20.63 -23.25
N CYS A 69 -8.91 20.35 -23.47
CA CYS A 69 -8.17 19.32 -22.73
C CYS A 69 -8.06 19.63 -21.23
N SER A 70 -7.83 20.90 -20.87
CA SER A 70 -7.80 21.34 -19.46
C SER A 70 -9.11 21.04 -18.76
N THR A 71 -10.23 21.40 -19.39
CA THR A 71 -11.57 21.15 -18.82
C THR A 71 -11.87 19.66 -18.66
N PHE A 72 -11.40 18.81 -19.57
CA PHE A 72 -11.59 17.36 -19.46
C PHE A 72 -10.76 16.73 -18.33
N MET A 73 -9.55 17.25 -18.04
CA MET A 73 -8.72 16.75 -16.95
C MET A 73 -9.34 17.01 -15.57
N ASP A 74 -10.08 18.11 -15.42
CA ASP A 74 -10.79 18.44 -14.18
C ASP A 74 -12.07 17.61 -13.96
N LEU A 75 -12.65 17.08 -15.03
CA LEU A 75 -13.96 16.42 -15.00
C LEU A 75 -13.91 15.01 -14.39
N ILE A 76 -12.78 14.30 -14.52
CA ILE A 76 -12.61 12.93 -14.02
C ILE A 76 -11.53 12.95 -12.93
N PRO A 77 -11.87 12.69 -11.66
CA PRO A 77 -10.88 12.61 -10.59
C PRO A 77 -10.04 11.33 -10.74
N LEU A 78 -9.01 11.39 -11.58
CA LEU A 78 -8.11 10.27 -11.88
C LEU A 78 -7.46 9.69 -10.62
N SER A 79 -7.13 10.54 -9.65
CA SER A 79 -6.57 10.14 -8.36
C SER A 79 -7.46 9.16 -7.59
N PHE A 80 -8.78 9.34 -7.68
CA PHE A 80 -9.74 8.47 -7.01
C PHE A 80 -9.78 7.08 -7.64
N VAL A 81 -9.89 7.03 -8.97
CA VAL A 81 -9.90 5.77 -9.73
C VAL A 81 -8.59 5.01 -9.55
N LEU A 82 -7.46 5.72 -9.59
CA LEU A 82 -6.14 5.12 -9.37
C LEU A 82 -6.01 4.56 -7.95
N GLY A 83 -6.51 5.27 -6.94
CA GLY A 83 -6.53 4.80 -5.55
C GLY A 83 -7.32 3.50 -5.37
N PHE A 84 -8.49 3.41 -5.99
CA PHE A 84 -9.26 2.15 -6.00
C PHE A 84 -8.58 1.03 -6.76
N TYR A 85 -8.04 1.33 -7.94
CA TYR A 85 -7.35 0.36 -8.78
C TYR A 85 -6.14 -0.26 -8.07
N VAL A 86 -5.30 0.56 -7.44
CA VAL A 86 -4.12 0.10 -6.70
C VAL A 86 -4.54 -0.74 -5.48
N SER A 87 -5.59 -0.32 -4.75
CA SER A 87 -6.11 -1.08 -3.60
C SER A 87 -6.64 -2.45 -3.99
N PHE A 88 -7.33 -2.54 -5.13
CA PHE A 88 -7.81 -3.80 -5.70
C PHE A 88 -6.65 -4.74 -6.07
N ILE A 89 -5.62 -4.22 -6.77
CA ILE A 89 -4.44 -5.01 -7.14
C ILE A 89 -3.69 -5.50 -5.90
N ALA A 90 -3.48 -4.63 -4.91
CA ALA A 90 -2.77 -4.98 -3.68
C ALA A 90 -3.47 -6.12 -2.94
N THR A 91 -4.80 -6.09 -2.89
CA THR A 91 -5.61 -7.15 -2.27
C THR A 91 -5.46 -8.47 -3.01
N ARG A 92 -5.54 -8.47 -4.35
CA ARG A 92 -5.34 -9.69 -5.16
C ARG A 92 -3.94 -10.25 -5.02
N TRP A 93 -2.92 -9.39 -5.03
CA TRP A 93 -1.53 -9.79 -4.85
C TRP A 93 -1.31 -10.46 -3.49
N TRP A 94 -1.87 -9.89 -2.42
CA TRP A 94 -1.77 -10.47 -1.08
C TRP A 94 -2.45 -11.85 -1.01
N ASN A 95 -3.64 -11.98 -1.58
CA ASN A 95 -4.35 -13.26 -1.63
C ASN A 95 -3.53 -14.34 -2.37
N GLN A 96 -2.89 -13.98 -3.48
CA GLN A 96 -1.98 -14.88 -4.20
C GLN A 96 -0.76 -15.26 -3.35
N TYR A 97 -0.17 -14.29 -2.65
CA TYR A 97 0.97 -14.53 -1.77
C TYR A 97 0.64 -15.51 -0.64
N THR A 98 -0.55 -15.41 -0.04
CA THR A 98 -1.00 -16.32 1.03
C THR A 98 -1.46 -17.69 0.53
N ALA A 99 -1.78 -17.83 -0.76
CA ALA A 99 -2.19 -19.08 -1.36
C ALA A 99 -1.01 -20.03 -1.64
N ILE A 100 0.23 -19.53 -1.61
CA ILE A 100 1.43 -20.36 -1.74
C ILE A 100 1.54 -21.26 -0.51
N PRO A 101 1.45 -22.60 -0.66
CA PRO A 101 1.56 -23.51 0.46
C PRO A 101 2.99 -23.48 1.01
N TRP A 102 3.11 -23.32 2.32
CA TRP A 102 4.38 -23.43 3.04
C TRP A 102 4.53 -24.86 3.58
N PRO A 103 5.70 -25.51 3.38
CA PRO A 103 5.95 -26.88 3.84
C PRO A 103 5.87 -27.03 5.37
N ASP A 104 5.92 -25.93 6.13
CA ASP A 104 5.75 -25.93 7.59
C ASP A 104 4.34 -26.34 8.05
N LYS A 105 3.34 -26.24 7.16
CA LYS A 105 1.97 -26.70 7.46
C LYS A 105 1.84 -28.22 7.26
N ASP A 106 2.46 -28.74 6.21
CA ASP A 106 2.49 -30.16 5.80
C ASP A 106 3.38 -31.05 6.72
N ARG A 107 4.25 -30.43 7.52
CA ARG A 107 5.06 -31.16 8.50
C ARG A 107 4.30 -31.43 9.81
N ARG A 108 3.23 -30.67 10.12
CA ARG A 108 2.47 -30.80 11.38
C ARG A 108 1.26 -31.73 11.26
N ASP A 109 0.70 -31.90 10.08
CA ASP A 109 -0.29 -32.95 9.76
C ASP A 109 0.41 -34.30 9.50
N GLY A 110 1.61 -34.32 8.91
CA GLY A 110 2.43 -35.52 8.76
C GLY A 110 2.94 -36.16 10.07
N SER A 111 2.98 -35.41 11.18
CA SER A 111 3.30 -35.96 12.51
C SER A 111 2.11 -36.58 13.24
N SER A 112 0.87 -36.32 12.80
CA SER A 112 -0.33 -36.97 13.35
C SER A 112 -0.68 -38.27 12.64
N THR A 113 -0.13 -38.54 11.45
CA THR A 113 -0.29 -39.81 10.73
C THR A 113 0.82 -40.82 11.02
N LYS A 114 1.33 -40.82 12.25
CA LYS A 114 2.05 -41.97 12.81
C LYS A 114 1.24 -42.53 14.00
N ALA A 115 -0.04 -42.78 13.74
CA ALA A 115 -0.78 -43.76 14.51
C ALA A 115 -0.31 -45.15 14.04
N ASP A 116 0.08 -45.99 14.99
CA ASP A 116 0.53 -47.34 14.78
C ASP A 116 -0.45 -48.17 13.92
N PRO A 117 -0.01 -49.14 13.09
CA PRO A 117 -0.88 -49.95 12.23
C PRO A 117 -1.83 -50.92 12.96
N HIS A 118 -1.97 -50.83 14.28
CA HIS A 118 -2.71 -51.78 15.11
C HIS A 118 -3.86 -51.12 15.89
N GLU A 119 -4.69 -50.29 15.27
CA GLU A 119 -5.99 -49.98 15.90
C GLU A 119 -7.08 -49.80 14.84
N VAL A 120 -8.07 -50.71 14.88
CA VAL A 120 -9.25 -50.72 14.02
C VAL A 120 -10.24 -49.67 14.55
N PRO A 121 -10.75 -48.72 13.75
CA PRO A 121 -11.74 -47.77 14.23
C PRO A 121 -13.15 -48.39 14.19
N GLU A 122 -13.77 -48.53 15.36
CA GLU A 122 -15.21 -48.76 15.54
C GLU A 122 -16.01 -47.48 15.16
N PRO A 123 -17.18 -47.58 14.48
CA PRO A 123 -17.99 -46.41 14.18
C PRO A 123 -19.06 -46.18 15.26
N GLY A 124 -19.15 -44.97 15.80
CA GLY A 124 -20.28 -44.59 16.67
C GLY A 124 -20.26 -43.13 17.12
N PRO A 125 -21.43 -42.50 17.36
CA PRO A 125 -21.69 -41.14 16.94
C PRO A 125 -21.69 -40.12 18.09
N ASN A 126 -21.58 -38.84 17.70
CA ASN A 126 -21.89 -37.64 18.47
C ASN A 126 -20.89 -37.27 19.57
N SER A 127 -20.12 -36.21 19.33
CA SER A 127 -20.16 -34.94 20.08
C SER A 127 -18.80 -34.24 20.03
N CYS A 128 -18.79 -33.01 19.49
CA CYS A 128 -17.78 -32.04 19.88
C CYS A 128 -18.03 -31.66 21.34
N PRO A 129 -16.97 -31.45 22.13
CA PRO A 129 -16.96 -30.28 22.99
C PRO A 129 -15.83 -29.33 22.60
N GLN A 130 -16.24 -28.09 22.34
CA GLN A 130 -15.39 -26.92 22.48
C GLN A 130 -14.75 -26.91 23.86
N VAL A 131 -13.43 -27.08 23.98
CA VAL A 131 -12.60 -26.60 25.09
C VAL A 131 -11.16 -26.80 24.61
N HIS A 132 -10.56 -25.73 24.10
CA HIS A 132 -9.10 -25.45 24.05
C HIS A 132 -8.72 -24.35 23.03
N GLN A 133 -9.68 -23.59 22.49
CA GLN A 133 -9.41 -22.33 21.78
C GLN A 133 -9.19 -21.11 22.70
N HIS A 134 -9.46 -21.21 24.00
CA HIS A 134 -9.40 -20.05 24.91
C HIS A 134 -7.99 -19.70 25.42
N GLY A 135 -6.99 -20.57 25.29
CA GLY A 135 -5.65 -20.32 25.87
C GLY A 135 -4.69 -19.48 25.01
N CYS A 136 -4.94 -19.33 23.71
CA CYS A 136 -3.99 -18.69 22.77
C CYS A 136 -4.52 -17.41 22.10
N GLN A 137 -5.70 -16.92 22.50
CA GLN A 137 -6.19 -15.58 22.12
C GLN A 137 -5.77 -14.51 23.16
N GLU A 138 -5.52 -14.91 24.41
CA GLU A 138 -5.25 -13.96 25.50
C GLU A 138 -3.86 -13.29 25.38
N LYS A 139 -2.86 -13.97 24.79
CA LYS A 139 -1.50 -13.41 24.65
C LYS A 139 -1.32 -12.41 23.49
N ILE A 140 -2.22 -12.38 22.51
CA ILE A 140 -2.13 -11.43 21.37
C ILE A 140 -2.88 -10.12 21.70
N SER A 141 -3.88 -10.18 22.59
CA SER A 141 -4.56 -8.99 23.13
C SER A 141 -3.65 -8.15 24.05
N ASP A 142 -2.79 -8.79 24.86
CA ASP A 142 -1.98 -8.09 25.88
C ASP A 142 -0.83 -7.24 25.29
N GLN A 143 -0.35 -7.53 24.07
CA GLN A 143 0.62 -6.63 23.41
C GLN A 143 -0.02 -5.39 22.78
N ARG A 144 -1.31 -5.45 22.41
CA ARG A 144 -2.01 -4.32 21.77
C ARG A 144 -2.39 -3.23 22.78
N THR A 145 -2.65 -3.60 24.04
CA THR A 145 -3.03 -2.65 25.11
C THR A 145 -1.81 -1.92 25.70
N ARG A 146 -0.65 -2.57 25.78
CA ARG A 146 0.56 -2.01 26.40
C ARG A 146 1.30 -0.97 25.54
N CYS A 147 1.09 -0.98 24.22
CA CYS A 147 1.58 0.07 23.31
C CYS A 147 0.62 1.27 23.19
N ARG A 148 -0.68 1.10 23.51
CA ARG A 148 -1.67 2.19 23.47
C ARG A 148 -1.53 3.15 24.67
N SER A 149 -1.11 2.66 25.83
CA SER A 149 -0.88 3.50 27.02
C SER A 149 0.41 4.33 26.93
N ARG A 150 1.47 3.83 26.28
CA ARG A 150 2.75 4.58 26.21
C ARG A 150 2.79 5.68 25.13
N PHE A 151 1.80 5.73 24.23
CA PHE A 151 1.67 6.79 23.22
C PHE A 151 0.73 7.93 23.66
N HIS A 152 -0.15 7.69 24.65
CA HIS A 152 -1.09 8.69 25.14
C HIS A 152 -0.49 9.63 26.22
N ASP A 153 0.63 9.26 26.85
CA ASP A 153 1.29 10.07 27.89
C ASP A 153 2.33 11.08 27.37
N LYS A 154 2.61 11.10 26.06
CA LYS A 154 3.52 12.09 25.44
C LYS A 154 2.82 13.23 24.68
N ILE A 155 1.49 13.29 24.72
CA ILE A 155 0.68 14.41 24.26
C ILE A 155 0.06 15.10 25.49
N ARG A 156 0.93 15.60 26.38
CA ARG A 156 0.53 16.54 27.42
C ARG A 156 1.62 17.60 27.59
N ILE A 157 1.78 18.43 26.55
CA ILE A 157 2.47 19.72 26.64
C ILE A 157 1.68 20.70 25.76
N GLY A 158 1.12 21.74 26.39
CA GLY A 158 0.69 22.97 25.72
C GLY A 158 -0.81 23.23 25.75
N ASP A 159 -1.29 23.75 26.88
CA ASP A 159 -2.49 24.60 26.92
C ASP A 159 -2.30 25.79 25.95
N VAL A 160 -3.00 25.77 24.81
CA VAL A 160 -3.27 26.97 24.02
C VAL A 160 -4.78 27.20 24.04
N LYS A 161 -5.13 28.21 24.83
CA LYS A 161 -6.46 28.77 25.02
C LYS A 161 -6.97 29.28 23.66
N LEU A 162 -8.03 28.67 23.12
CA LEU A 162 -8.80 29.24 22.03
C LEU A 162 -9.56 30.48 22.55
N SER A 163 -9.28 31.65 21.99
CA SER A 163 -10.20 32.79 22.04
C SER A 163 -11.23 32.66 20.92
N PRO A 164 -12.51 32.99 21.16
CA PRO A 164 -13.53 33.03 20.11
C PRO A 164 -13.41 34.33 19.32
N ILE A 165 -13.33 34.22 17.99
CA ILE A 165 -13.43 35.36 17.09
C ILE A 165 -14.92 35.53 16.75
N ASN A 166 -15.60 36.43 17.47
CA ASN A 166 -16.77 37.13 16.95
C ASN A 166 -16.24 38.03 15.80
N GLY A 167 -16.78 38.01 14.59
CA GLY A 167 -18.17 38.34 14.31
C GLY A 167 -18.30 39.84 14.09
N ILE A 168 -17.67 40.36 13.02
CA ILE A 168 -17.99 41.62 12.30
C ILE A 168 -17.68 41.36 10.83
#